data_AF-A0A7C9DFF2-F1
#
_entry.id   AF-A0A7C9DFF2-F1
#
_cell.length_a   1.000
_cell.length_b   1.000
_cell.length_c   1.000
_cell.angle_alpha   90.00
_cell.angle_beta   90.00
_cell.angle_gamma   90.00
#
_symmetry.space_group_name_H-M   'P 1'
#
loop_
_entity.id
_entity.type
_entity.pdbx_description
1 polymer ?
#
loop_
_entity_poly.entity_id
_entity_poly.type
_entity_poly.pdbx_seq_one_letter_code
_entity_poly.pdbx_strand_id
1 'polypeptide(L)'
;MASNPRSPAKIFTLFSYVILVVSLAHARLGRSGSESVATDLTLLSAKKVMLDLYYETLCPFSAKFIAEQLPRIFDNGLIDIVTLQLVPWGNAIIRPNKTFECQHGTDECKLNI
;
A
#
# COMPACT_ATOMS: atom_id res chain seq x y z
N MET A 1 -49.29 30.82 31.49
CA MET A 1 -47.85 30.67 31.18
C MET A 1 -47.59 29.25 30.70
N ALA A 2 -46.96 29.10 29.53
CA ALA A 2 -46.79 27.84 28.83
C ALA A 2 -45.81 26.89 29.54
N SER A 3 -46.20 25.62 29.68
CA SER A 3 -45.38 24.53 30.21
C SER A 3 -44.24 24.21 29.24
N ASN A 4 -43.01 24.54 29.63
CA ASN A 4 -41.78 24.30 28.87
C ASN A 4 -41.44 22.78 28.86
N PRO A 5 -41.46 22.07 27.71
CA PRO A 5 -41.53 20.61 27.68
C PRO A 5 -40.19 19.92 27.39
N ARG A 6 -39.06 20.44 27.89
CA ARG A 6 -37.73 19.87 27.66
C ARG A 6 -37.23 19.09 28.87
N SER A 7 -37.85 17.93 29.11
CA SER A 7 -37.38 16.99 30.13
C SER A 7 -36.15 16.20 29.62
N PRO A 8 -35.12 15.99 30.45
CA PRO A 8 -33.91 15.25 30.07
C PRO A 8 -34.22 13.80 29.65
N ALA A 9 -35.32 13.23 30.16
CA ALA A 9 -35.80 11.91 29.78
C ALA A 9 -36.00 11.75 28.26
N LYS A 10 -36.52 12.77 27.56
CA LYS A 10 -36.77 12.71 26.11
C LYS A 10 -35.48 12.64 25.29
N ILE A 11 -34.40 13.26 25.78
CA ILE A 11 -33.08 13.24 25.14
C ILE A 11 -32.45 11.86 25.30
N PHE A 12 -32.52 11.27 26.50
CA PHE A 12 -32.03 9.90 26.72
C PHE A 12 -32.78 8.86 25.88
N THR A 13 -34.11 9.00 25.74
CA THR A 13 -34.91 8.11 24.86
C THR A 13 -34.53 8.26 23.39
N LEU A 14 -34.22 9.47 22.93
CA LEU A 14 -33.76 9.70 21.55
C LEU A 14 -32.38 9.08 21.31
N PHE A 15 -31.44 9.25 22.23
CA PHE A 15 -30.11 8.64 22.13
C PHE A 15 -30.18 7.11 22.16
N SER A 16 -30.99 6.53 23.04
CA SER A 16 -31.15 5.07 23.09
C SER A 16 -31.80 4.52 21.82
N TYR A 17 -32.77 5.24 21.25
CA TYR A 17 -33.42 4.87 20.00
C TYR A 17 -32.44 4.95 18.81
N VAL A 18 -31.62 5.99 18.72
CA VAL A 18 -30.60 6.14 17.66
C VAL A 18 -29.58 5.00 17.73
N ILE A 19 -29.08 4.66 18.92
CA ILE A 19 -28.13 3.54 19.10
C ILE A 19 -28.77 2.21 18.67
N LEU A 20 -30.03 1.96 19.06
CA LEU A 20 -30.76 0.74 18.69
C LEU A 20 -30.91 0.61 17.16
N VAL A 21 -31.27 1.69 16.47
CA VAL A 21 -31.44 1.71 15.01
C VAL A 21 -30.10 1.52 14.29
N VAL A 22 -29.02 2.12 14.79
CA VAL A 22 -27.66 1.94 14.25
C VAL A 22 -27.16 0.50 14.44
N SER A 23 -27.40 -0.12 15.59
CA SER A 23 -27.05 -1.53 15.82
C SER A 23 -27.85 -2.48 14.92
N LEU A 24 -29.15 -2.22 14.71
CA LEU A 24 -29.99 -3.01 13.80
C LEU A 24 -29.59 -2.84 12.32
N ALA A 25 -29.10 -1.65 11.93
CA ALA A 25 -28.55 -1.40 10.61
C ALA A 25 -27.22 -2.16 10.36
N HIS A 26 -26.33 -2.20 11.37
CA HIS A 26 -25.09 -2.99 11.28
C HIS A 26 -25.36 -4.50 11.22
N ALA A 27 -26.40 -5.00 11.89
CA ALA A 27 -26.78 -6.42 11.85
C ALA A 27 -27.34 -6.88 10.48
N ARG A 28 -27.67 -5.95 9.56
CA ARG A 28 -28.20 -6.26 8.22
C ARG A 28 -27.16 -6.23 7.11
N LEU A 29 -25.91 -5.85 7.39
CA LEU A 29 -24.83 -5.81 6.38
C LEU A 29 -23.95 -7.08 6.39
N GLY A 30 -24.32 -8.10 7.17
CA GLY A 30 -23.60 -9.37 7.29
C GLY A 30 -24.34 -10.55 6.66
N ARG A 31 -24.67 -10.49 5.37
CA ARG A 31 -25.15 -11.66 4.61
C ARG A 31 -24.68 -11.58 3.16
N SER A 32 -23.51 -12.12 2.89
CA SER A 32 -23.20 -12.66 1.57
C SER A 32 -22.50 -14.00 1.76
N GLY A 33 -23.30 -15.07 1.68
CA GLY A 33 -22.80 -16.36 1.28
C GLY A 33 -22.82 -16.43 -0.25
N SER A 34 -21.69 -16.75 -0.86
CA SER A 34 -21.63 -17.58 -2.07
C SER A 34 -20.17 -18.01 -2.28
N GLU A 35 -19.89 -19.25 -1.90
CA GLU A 35 -18.67 -19.98 -2.25
C GLU A 35 -18.70 -20.29 -3.75
N SER A 36 -18.01 -19.48 -4.57
CA SER A 36 -17.55 -19.83 -5.95
C SER A 36 -16.73 -18.72 -6.66
N VAL A 37 -16.48 -17.56 -6.03
CA VAL A 37 -15.84 -16.39 -6.68
C VAL A 37 -14.31 -16.32 -6.50
N ALA A 38 -13.68 -17.33 -5.89
CA ALA A 38 -12.23 -17.27 -5.58
C ALA A 38 -11.33 -17.36 -6.83
N THR A 39 -11.79 -18.01 -7.89
CA THR A 39 -11.02 -18.21 -9.14
C THR A 39 -11.18 -17.08 -10.16
N ASP A 40 -12.21 -16.24 -10.03
CA ASP A 40 -12.45 -15.09 -10.90
C ASP A 40 -11.89 -13.78 -10.29
N LEU A 41 -11.94 -13.64 -8.96
CA LEU A 41 -11.27 -12.54 -8.24
C LEU A 41 -9.74 -12.55 -8.40
N THR A 42 -9.15 -13.71 -8.66
CA THR A 42 -7.71 -13.86 -8.91
C THR A 42 -7.32 -13.52 -10.35
N LEU A 43 -8.23 -13.64 -11.32
CA LEU A 43 -8.04 -13.16 -12.70
C LEU A 43 -8.36 -11.66 -12.84
N LEU A 44 -9.34 -11.18 -12.07
CA LEU A 44 -9.77 -9.77 -11.98
C LEU A 44 -8.89 -8.91 -11.07
N SER A 45 -8.02 -9.51 -10.24
CA SER A 45 -6.84 -8.82 -9.70
C SER A 45 -5.95 -8.49 -10.89
N ALA A 46 -6.30 -7.41 -11.61
CA ALA A 46 -5.63 -6.93 -12.79
C ALA A 46 -4.13 -7.09 -12.61
N LYS A 47 -3.50 -7.83 -13.53
CA LYS A 47 -2.08 -8.15 -13.46
C LYS A 47 -1.31 -6.85 -13.21
N LYS A 48 -0.73 -6.73 -12.01
CA LYS A 48 0.06 -5.56 -11.64
C LYS A 48 1.17 -5.34 -12.65
N VAL A 49 1.45 -4.09 -12.94
CA VAL A 49 2.58 -3.70 -13.79
C VAL A 49 3.86 -3.94 -13.02
N MET A 50 4.80 -4.70 -13.59
CA MET A 50 6.12 -4.85 -13.01
C MET A 50 6.94 -3.57 -13.23
N LEU A 51 7.56 -3.07 -12.17
CA LEU A 51 8.50 -1.96 -12.20
C LEU A 51 9.79 -2.40 -11.51
N ASP A 52 10.82 -2.65 -12.31
CA ASP A 52 12.13 -3.05 -11.81
C ASP A 52 13.07 -1.84 -11.84
N LEU A 53 13.54 -1.40 -10.67
CA LEU A 53 14.52 -0.34 -10.55
C LEU A 53 15.92 -0.93 -10.36
N TYR A 54 16.71 -0.91 -11.42
CA TYR A 54 18.13 -1.25 -11.38
C TYR A 54 18.93 -0.04 -10.91
N TYR A 55 19.68 -0.18 -9.83
CA TYR A 55 20.38 0.94 -9.21
C TYR A 55 21.75 0.55 -8.64
N GLU A 56 22.57 1.57 -8.39
CA GLU A 56 23.90 1.50 -7.78
C GLU A 56 23.81 2.12 -6.38
N THR A 57 24.21 1.39 -5.33
CA THR A 57 24.05 1.86 -3.94
C THR A 57 24.84 3.12 -3.62
N LEU A 58 25.99 3.33 -4.27
CA LEU A 58 26.82 4.53 -4.10
C LEU A 58 26.70 5.55 -5.24
N CYS A 59 25.83 5.30 -6.23
CA CYS A 59 25.57 6.28 -7.28
C CYS A 59 24.68 7.41 -6.76
N PRO A 60 25.12 8.69 -6.82
CA PRO A 60 24.35 9.81 -6.30
C PRO A 60 23.01 10.02 -7.03
N PHE A 61 22.94 9.69 -8.32
CA PHE A 61 21.70 9.82 -9.08
C PHE A 61 20.69 8.73 -8.74
N SER A 62 21.15 7.49 -8.53
CA SER A 62 20.32 6.40 -8.03
C SER A 62 19.73 6.74 -6.66
N ALA A 63 20.59 7.17 -5.73
CA ALA A 63 20.16 7.58 -4.39
C ALA A 63 19.14 8.73 -4.45
N LYS A 64 19.40 9.75 -5.27
CA LYS A 64 18.48 10.88 -5.46
C LYS A 64 17.13 10.44 -6.04
N PHE A 65 17.13 9.57 -7.04
CA PHE A 65 15.88 9.06 -7.62
C PHE A 65 15.06 8.30 -6.58
N ILE A 66 15.69 7.40 -5.83
CA ILE A 66 15.03 6.60 -4.77
C ILE A 66 14.51 7.50 -3.65
N ALA A 67 15.25 8.55 -3.26
CA ALA A 67 14.87 9.42 -2.16
C ALA A 67 13.81 10.47 -2.54
N GLU A 68 13.85 11.02 -3.75
CA GLU A 68 13.06 12.21 -4.11
C GLU A 68 11.97 11.96 -5.16
N GLN A 69 12.13 10.93 -6.01
CA GLN A 69 11.25 10.69 -7.15
C GLN A 69 10.39 9.45 -6.96
N LEU A 70 11.01 8.33 -6.57
CA LEU A 70 10.32 7.07 -6.32
C LEU A 70 9.17 7.20 -5.29
N PRO A 71 9.27 7.99 -4.21
CA PRO A 71 8.18 8.08 -3.23
C PRO A 71 6.84 8.55 -3.82
N ARG A 72 6.87 9.28 -4.95
CA ARG A 72 5.65 9.78 -5.62
C ARG A 72 4.72 8.67 -6.10
N ILE A 73 5.23 7.44 -6.27
CA ILE A 73 4.38 6.30 -6.65
C ILE A 73 3.40 5.90 -5.52
N PHE A 74 3.69 6.29 -4.27
CA PHE A 74 2.86 5.98 -3.12
C PHE A 74 1.77 7.03 -2.87
N ASP A 75 1.85 8.21 -3.49
CA ASP A 75 0.97 9.34 -3.17
C ASP A 75 -0.47 9.18 -3.71
N ASN A 76 -0.64 8.48 -4.84
CA ASN A 76 -1.89 8.52 -5.63
C ASN A 76 -2.46 7.12 -5.94
N GLY A 77 -2.13 6.10 -5.13
CA GLY A 77 -2.58 4.71 -5.36
C GLY A 77 -1.91 4.02 -6.55
N LEU A 78 -0.88 4.64 -7.17
CA LEU A 78 -0.13 4.02 -8.28
C LEU A 78 0.57 2.73 -7.82
N ILE A 79 1.03 2.68 -6.58
CA ILE A 79 1.59 1.47 -5.97
C ILE A 79 0.60 0.29 -5.92
N ASP A 80 -0.71 0.53 -5.87
CA ASP A 80 -1.71 -0.54 -5.79
C ASP A 80 -1.74 -1.40 -7.06
N ILE A 81 -1.37 -0.81 -8.19
CA ILE A 81 -1.32 -1.46 -9.50
C ILE A 81 0.10 -1.82 -9.95
N VAL A 82 1.12 -1.57 -9.11
CA VAL A 82 2.54 -1.83 -9.42
C VAL A 82 3.11 -2.91 -8.52
N THR A 83 3.89 -3.81 -9.09
CA THR A 83 4.85 -4.66 -8.36
C THR A 83 6.22 -4.01 -8.51
N LEU A 84 6.69 -3.33 -7.46
CA LEU A 84 7.99 -2.68 -7.43
C LEU A 84 9.07 -3.67 -6.97
N GLN A 85 10.12 -3.84 -7.77
CA GLN A 85 11.32 -4.58 -7.42
C GLN A 85 12.54 -3.66 -7.46
N LEU A 86 13.32 -3.63 -6.37
CA LEU A 86 14.60 -2.93 -6.31
C LEU A 86 15.73 -3.92 -6.59
N VAL A 87 16.56 -3.63 -7.58
CA VAL A 87 17.66 -4.50 -8.02
C VAL A 87 19.00 -3.75 -7.87
N PRO A 88 19.74 -3.97 -6.78
CA PRO A 88 21.04 -3.35 -6.57
C PRO A 88 22.09 -4.02 -7.48
N TRP A 89 22.35 -3.43 -8.64
CA TRP A 89 23.34 -3.91 -9.61
C TRP A 89 23.88 -2.76 -10.47
N GLY A 90 22.98 -2.12 -11.22
CA GLY A 90 23.28 -0.99 -12.13
C GLY A 90 24.45 -1.28 -13.06
N ASN A 91 25.53 -0.50 -12.95
CA ASN A 91 26.73 -0.63 -13.81
C ASN A 91 27.74 -1.70 -13.35
N ALA A 92 27.41 -2.54 -12.36
CA ALA A 92 28.28 -3.63 -11.97
C ALA A 92 28.49 -4.61 -13.14
N ILE A 93 29.72 -5.10 -13.30
CA ILE A 93 30.11 -6.04 -14.35
C ILE A 93 30.63 -7.34 -13.73
N ILE A 94 30.27 -8.47 -14.34
CA ILE A 94 30.83 -9.78 -14.00
C ILE A 94 32.11 -9.97 -14.82
N ARG A 95 33.23 -10.13 -14.14
CA ARG A 95 34.53 -10.43 -14.76
C ARG A 95 34.64 -11.94 -15.09
N PRO A 96 35.52 -12.35 -16.01
CA PRO A 96 35.68 -13.76 -16.41
C PRO A 96 36.02 -14.72 -15.26
N ASN A 97 36.70 -14.22 -14.23
CA ASN A 97 37.01 -14.95 -12.99
C ASN A 97 35.80 -15.05 -12.03
N LYS A 98 34.59 -14.70 -12.47
CA LYS A 98 33.33 -14.69 -11.70
C LYS A 98 33.32 -13.72 -10.52
N THR A 99 34.23 -12.75 -10.47
CA THR A 99 34.13 -11.64 -9.51
C THR A 99 33.28 -10.53 -10.11
N PHE A 100 32.52 -9.84 -9.26
CA PHE A 100 31.79 -8.64 -9.65
C PHE A 100 32.63 -7.39 -9.34
N GLU A 101 32.60 -6.44 -10.27
CA GLU A 101 33.25 -5.13 -10.15
C GLU A 101 32.20 -4.04 -10.30
N CYS A 102 32.27 -3.03 -9.44
CA CYS A 102 31.29 -1.94 -9.37
C CYS A 102 32.01 -0.61 -9.63
N GLN A 103 31.30 0.37 -10.20
CA GLN A 103 31.87 1.64 -10.66
C GLN A 103 32.46 2.48 -9.51
N HIS A 104 31.87 2.40 -8.32
CA HIS A 104 32.26 3.11 -7.11
C HIS A 104 33.10 2.24 -6.17
N GLY A 105 33.69 1.16 -6.70
CA GLY A 105 34.66 0.32 -5.99
C GLY A 105 34.04 -0.75 -5.09
N THR A 106 34.85 -1.31 -4.18
CA THR A 106 34.48 -2.51 -3.41
C THR A 106 33.38 -2.28 -2.42
N ASP A 107 33.24 -1.06 -1.89
CA ASP A 107 32.22 -0.77 -0.89
C ASP A 107 30.82 -0.72 -1.52
N GLU A 108 30.69 -0.22 -2.75
CA GLU A 108 29.46 -0.38 -3.54
C GLU A 108 29.13 -1.86 -3.76
N CYS A 109 30.11 -2.68 -4.14
CA CYS A 109 29.85 -4.10 -4.35
C CYS A 109 29.38 -4.82 -3.07
N LYS A 110 29.90 -4.44 -1.89
CA LYS A 110 29.46 -4.99 -0.60
C LYS A 110 28.05 -4.52 -0.23
N LEU A 111 27.66 -3.33 -0.66
CA LEU A 111 26.33 -2.78 -0.41
C LEU A 111 25.29 -3.30 -1.41
N ASN A 112 25.71 -3.75 -2.60
CA ASN A 112 24.82 -4.30 -3.62
C ASN A 112 24.39 -5.76 -3.38
N ILE A 113 24.97 -6.49 -2.42
CA ILE A 113 24.72 -7.92 -2.15
C ILE A 113 23.82 -8.18 -0.94
#